data_AF-A0A9E7PLQ2-F1
#
_entry.id   AF-A0A9E7PLQ2-F1
#
_cell.length_a   1.000
_cell.length_b   1.000
_cell.length_c   1.000
_cell.angle_alpha   90.00
_cell.angle_beta   90.00
_cell.angle_gamma   90.00
#
_symmetry.space_group_name_H-M   'P 1'
#
loop_
_entity.id
_entity.type
_entity.pdbx_description
1 polymer ?
#
loop_
_entity_poly.entity_id
_entity_poly.type
_entity_poly.pdbx_seq_one_letter_code
_entity_poly.pdbx_strand_id
1 'polypeptide(L)'
;MTEAVKIEIIGFSDSSCGPFPCDGDRTCELEKCAPSENLVKAYEALKERLEHIYGGNITMKLTLLDDGVPEDIIMLIEEHHPPIPIVMVNGNLTPLGRISLPLIREEITKYL
;
A
#
# COMPACT_ATOMS: atom_id res chain seq x y z
N MET A 1 -5.24 20.40 -15.22
CA MET A 1 -5.85 19.09 -14.98
C MET A 1 -5.09 18.49 -13.83
N THR A 2 -5.73 18.25 -12.70
CA THR A 2 -5.06 17.69 -11.52
C THR A 2 -4.83 16.21 -11.80
N GLU A 3 -3.58 15.78 -11.92
CA GLU A 3 -3.27 14.36 -12.11
C GLU A 3 -3.64 13.61 -10.83
N ALA A 4 -4.33 12.48 -10.96
CA ALA A 4 -4.70 11.65 -9.83
C ALA A 4 -3.44 11.11 -9.12
N VAL A 5 -3.45 11.09 -7.78
CA VAL A 5 -2.35 10.54 -6.98
C VAL A 5 -2.28 9.03 -7.21
N LYS A 6 -1.16 8.55 -7.74
CA LYS A 6 -0.92 7.13 -8.02
C LYS A 6 -0.32 6.47 -6.80
N ILE A 7 -0.94 5.42 -6.30
CA ILE A 7 -0.44 4.62 -5.18
C ILE A 7 -0.20 3.22 -5.69
N GLU A 8 1.01 2.73 -5.49
CA GLU A 8 1.38 1.35 -5.82
C GLU A 8 1.83 0.63 -4.57
N ILE A 9 1.21 -0.52 -4.32
CA ILE A 9 1.59 -1.42 -3.24
C ILE A 9 2.29 -2.62 -3.87
N ILE A 10 3.47 -2.97 -3.38
CA ILE A 10 4.25 -4.09 -3.89
C ILE A 10 4.53 -5.08 -2.75
N GLY A 11 4.35 -6.37 -3.03
CA GLY A 11 4.71 -7.43 -2.11
C GLY A 11 4.37 -8.80 -2.68
N PHE A 12 4.21 -9.79 -1.80
CA PHE A 12 3.83 -11.15 -2.20
C PHE A 12 2.36 -11.44 -1.85
N SER A 13 1.73 -12.31 -2.62
CA SER A 13 0.33 -12.67 -2.47
C SER A 13 0.00 -13.28 -1.11
N ASP A 14 0.96 -13.98 -0.50
CA ASP A 14 0.87 -14.61 0.80
C ASP A 14 1.50 -13.78 1.94
N SER A 15 2.12 -12.63 1.62
CA SER A 15 2.79 -11.79 2.61
C SER A 15 1.82 -11.05 3.54
N SER A 16 2.33 -10.69 4.71
CA SER A 16 1.60 -9.85 5.66
C SER A 16 1.49 -8.41 5.15
N CYS A 17 0.36 -7.76 5.45
CA CYS A 17 0.15 -6.34 5.19
C CYS A 17 0.92 -5.41 6.15
N GLY A 18 1.61 -5.94 7.16
CA GLY A 18 2.47 -5.19 8.06
C GLY A 18 3.04 -6.03 9.22
N PRO A 19 3.87 -5.44 10.09
CA PRO A 19 4.52 -6.17 11.18
C PRO A 19 3.63 -6.38 12.41
N PHE A 20 2.43 -5.80 12.42
CA PHE A 20 1.51 -5.84 13.57
C PHE A 20 0.33 -6.77 13.29
N PRO A 21 -0.14 -7.53 14.29
CA PRO A 21 -1.27 -8.42 14.13
C PRO A 21 -2.57 -7.66 13.81
N CYS A 22 -3.48 -8.32 13.10
CA CYS A 22 -4.78 -7.75 12.76
C CYS A 22 -5.82 -8.12 13.84
N ASP A 23 -5.69 -7.50 15.01
CA ASP A 23 -6.51 -7.75 16.18
C ASP A 23 -7.40 -6.55 16.58
N GLY A 24 -7.88 -6.55 17.83
CA GLY A 24 -8.73 -5.49 18.39
C GLY A 24 -8.00 -4.18 18.68
N ASP A 25 -6.67 -4.19 18.73
CA ASP A 25 -5.81 -3.02 18.98
C ASP A 25 -5.27 -2.42 17.67
N ARG A 26 -5.79 -2.87 16.51
CA ARG A 26 -5.37 -2.40 15.19
C ARG A 26 -5.56 -0.89 15.05
N THR A 27 -4.51 -0.22 14.57
CA THR A 27 -4.50 1.24 14.32
C THR A 27 -4.47 1.58 12.82
N CYS A 28 -4.64 0.58 11.95
CA CYS A 28 -4.61 0.77 10.50
C CYS A 28 -5.91 1.34 9.89
N GLU A 29 -6.98 1.44 10.68
CA GLU A 29 -8.33 1.89 10.29
C GLU A 29 -8.94 1.11 9.10
N LEU A 30 -8.51 -0.14 8.91
CA LEU A 30 -9.08 -1.07 7.92
C LEU A 30 -9.79 -2.22 8.64
N GLU A 31 -11.07 -2.39 8.35
CA GLU A 31 -11.90 -3.40 9.01
C GLU A 31 -12.16 -4.63 8.12
N LYS A 32 -12.31 -4.42 6.81
CA LYS A 32 -12.71 -5.50 5.88
C LYS A 32 -11.67 -6.58 5.67
N CYS A 33 -10.40 -6.27 5.92
CA CYS A 33 -9.32 -7.24 5.80
C CYS A 33 -9.10 -8.06 7.08
N ALA A 34 -9.69 -7.66 8.21
CA ALA A 34 -9.53 -8.37 9.47
C ALA A 34 -10.29 -9.70 9.45
N PRO A 35 -9.76 -10.76 10.10
CA PRO A 35 -8.49 -10.86 10.80
C PRO A 35 -7.37 -11.44 9.91
N SER A 36 -7.39 -11.20 8.60
CA SER A 36 -6.62 -12.02 7.66
C SER A 36 -5.12 -11.72 7.63
N GLU A 37 -4.68 -10.52 8.03
CA GLU A 37 -3.29 -10.01 7.93
C GLU A 37 -2.69 -10.03 6.51
N ASN A 38 -3.43 -10.51 5.50
CA ASN A 38 -2.94 -10.74 4.16
C ASN A 38 -2.87 -9.45 3.34
N LEU A 39 -1.77 -9.29 2.59
CA LEU A 39 -1.51 -8.12 1.75
C LEU A 39 -2.62 -7.82 0.75
N VAL A 40 -3.09 -8.83 0.01
CA VAL A 40 -4.10 -8.67 -1.05
C VAL A 40 -5.41 -8.15 -0.47
N LYS A 41 -5.88 -8.78 0.62
CA LYS A 41 -7.12 -8.34 1.28
C LYS A 41 -6.99 -6.95 1.90
N ALA A 42 -5.84 -6.64 2.48
CA ALA A 42 -5.58 -5.32 3.04
C ALA A 42 -5.52 -4.24 1.94
N TYR A 43 -4.94 -4.56 0.77
CA TYR A 43 -4.96 -3.70 -0.40
C TYR A 43 -6.39 -3.43 -0.89
N GLU A 44 -7.23 -4.46 -1.00
CA GLU A 44 -8.64 -4.30 -1.41
C GLU A 44 -9.41 -3.41 -0.42
N ALA A 45 -9.25 -3.66 0.88
CA ALA A 45 -9.88 -2.85 1.93
C ALA A 45 -9.42 -1.38 1.90
N LEU A 46 -8.11 -1.16 1.68
CA LEU A 46 -7.53 0.17 1.54
C LEU A 46 -8.07 0.88 0.30
N LYS A 47 -8.11 0.17 -0.85
CA LYS A 47 -8.60 0.71 -2.12
C LYS A 47 -10.02 1.20 -2.00
N GLU A 48 -10.91 0.37 -1.49
CA GLU A 48 -12.31 0.76 -1.31
C GLU A 48 -12.44 2.00 -0.40
N ARG A 49 -11.66 2.03 0.69
CA ARG A 49 -11.72 3.13 1.66
C ARG A 49 -11.19 4.43 1.09
N LEU A 50 -10.08 4.38 0.35
CA LEU A 50 -9.49 5.55 -0.28
C LEU A 50 -10.35 6.04 -1.46
N GLU A 51 -10.91 5.15 -2.27
CA GLU A 51 -11.86 5.52 -3.35
C GLU A 51 -13.12 6.18 -2.77
N HIS A 52 -13.61 5.72 -1.62
CA HIS A 52 -14.72 6.35 -0.92
C HIS A 52 -14.39 7.77 -0.41
N ILE A 53 -13.15 8.00 0.05
CA ILE A 53 -12.73 9.31 0.62
C ILE A 53 -12.36 10.31 -0.49
N TYR A 54 -11.59 9.88 -1.50
CA TYR A 54 -10.96 10.76 -2.49
C TYR A 54 -11.56 10.64 -3.89
N GLY A 55 -12.39 9.63 -4.16
CA GLY A 55 -13.01 9.41 -5.47
C GLY A 55 -11.96 9.21 -6.58
N GLY A 56 -12.19 9.83 -7.73
CA GLY A 56 -11.30 9.75 -8.89
C GLY A 56 -9.98 10.53 -8.77
N ASN A 57 -9.67 11.13 -7.61
CA ASN A 57 -8.41 11.84 -7.39
C ASN A 57 -7.24 10.91 -7.05
N ILE A 58 -7.49 9.60 -6.97
CA ILE A 58 -6.47 8.61 -6.70
C ILE A 58 -6.56 7.45 -7.70
N THR A 59 -5.46 6.74 -7.89
CA THR A 59 -5.43 5.47 -8.63
C THR A 59 -4.54 4.49 -7.88
N MET A 60 -5.03 3.27 -7.68
CA MET A 60 -4.30 2.25 -6.94
C MET A 60 -3.91 1.07 -7.83
N LYS A 61 -2.69 0.57 -7.61
CA LYS A 61 -2.14 -0.62 -8.24
C LYS A 61 -1.55 -1.55 -7.18
N LEU A 62 -1.76 -2.85 -7.34
CA LEU A 62 -1.07 -3.89 -6.59
C LEU A 62 -0.14 -4.61 -7.55
N THR A 63 1.13 -4.72 -7.17
CA THR A 63 2.15 -5.48 -7.91
C THR A 63 2.60 -6.65 -7.04
N LEU A 64 2.31 -7.85 -7.51
CA LEU A 64 2.68 -9.10 -6.86
C LEU A 64 4.02 -9.59 -7.43
N LEU A 65 4.95 -9.90 -6.54
CA LEU A 65 6.29 -10.37 -6.88
C LEU A 65 6.36 -11.88 -7.09
N ASP A 66 5.25 -12.60 -6.86
CA ASP A 66 5.15 -14.06 -6.93
C ASP A 66 5.54 -14.62 -8.32
N ASP A 67 5.18 -13.93 -9.40
CA ASP A 67 5.43 -14.35 -10.79
C ASP A 67 6.69 -13.72 -11.42
N GLY A 68 7.48 -13.00 -10.60
CA GLY A 68 8.67 -12.28 -11.03
C GLY A 68 8.68 -10.83 -10.58
N VAL A 69 9.89 -10.25 -10.49
CA VAL A 69 10.10 -8.88 -10.03
C VAL A 69 10.35 -7.98 -11.25
N PRO A 70 9.53 -6.93 -11.49
CA PRO A 70 9.79 -5.93 -12.52
C PRO A 70 11.17 -5.25 -12.36
N GLU A 71 11.86 -4.95 -13.47
CA GLU A 71 13.23 -4.40 -13.45
C GLU A 71 13.36 -3.10 -12.65
N ASP A 72 12.36 -2.22 -12.76
CA ASP A 72 12.27 -0.97 -12.01
C ASP A 72 12.18 -1.20 -10.49
N ILE A 73 11.52 -2.29 -10.07
CA ILE A 73 11.41 -2.69 -8.67
C ILE A 73 12.70 -3.38 -8.19
N ILE A 74 13.40 -4.14 -9.05
CA ILE A 74 14.69 -4.77 -8.70
C ILE A 74 15.70 -3.71 -8.26
N MET A 75 15.90 -2.67 -9.08
CA MET A 75 16.86 -1.60 -8.76
C MET A 75 16.52 -0.94 -7.42
N LEU A 76 15.23 -0.70 -7.16
CA LEU A 76 14.76 -0.10 -5.92
C LEU A 76 15.02 -1.00 -4.70
N ILE A 77 14.81 -2.32 -4.83
CA ILE A 77 15.09 -3.29 -3.76
C ILE A 77 16.58 -3.37 -3.46
N GLU A 78 17.42 -3.34 -4.49
CA GLU A 78 18.89 -3.40 -4.34
C GLU A 78 19.47 -2.12 -3.72
N GLU A 79 18.93 -0.94 -4.06
CA GLU A 79 19.44 0.33 -3.57
C GLU A 79 18.96 0.67 -2.15
N HIS A 80 17.70 0.37 -1.83
CA HIS A 80 17.05 0.87 -0.62
C HIS A 80 16.65 -0.19 0.39
N HIS A 81 16.64 -1.48 0.00
CA HIS A 81 16.21 -2.59 0.85
C HIS A 81 14.92 -2.30 1.65
N PRO A 82 13.83 -1.85 1.00
CA PRO A 82 12.63 -1.44 1.71
C PRO A 82 11.92 -2.62 2.39
N PRO A 83 11.22 -2.38 3.51
CA PRO A 83 10.35 -3.38 4.11
C PRO A 83 9.16 -3.69 3.19
N ILE A 84 8.69 -4.94 3.22
CA ILE A 84 7.44 -5.36 2.57
C ILE A 84 6.26 -5.14 3.54
N PRO A 85 5.11 -4.65 3.07
CA PRO A 85 4.86 -4.20 1.69
C PRO A 85 5.54 -2.87 1.38
N ILE A 86 6.09 -2.77 0.17
CA ILE A 86 6.65 -1.53 -0.37
C ILE A 86 5.47 -0.66 -0.79
N VAL A 87 5.49 0.61 -0.37
CA VAL A 87 4.47 1.58 -0.73
C VAL A 87 5.14 2.65 -1.59
N MET A 88 4.58 2.91 -2.76
CA MET A 88 4.99 4.00 -3.63
C MET A 88 3.84 4.98 -3.82
N VAL A 89 4.15 6.28 -3.76
CA VAL A 89 3.20 7.36 -4.04
C VAL A 89 3.78 8.26 -5.12
N ASN A 90 3.06 8.39 -6.23
CA ASN A 90 3.51 9.05 -7.46
C ASN A 90 4.89 8.58 -7.95
N GLY A 91 5.17 7.28 -7.79
CA GLY A 91 6.45 6.66 -8.16
C GLY A 91 7.58 6.86 -7.14
N ASN A 92 7.35 7.57 -6.04
CA ASN A 92 8.34 7.76 -4.98
C ASN A 92 8.18 6.69 -3.89
N LEU A 93 9.30 6.08 -3.49
CA LEU A 93 9.34 5.15 -2.37
C LEU A 93 8.91 5.83 -1.07
N THR A 94 7.87 5.28 -0.43
CA THR A 94 7.36 5.74 0.85
C THR A 94 7.65 4.68 1.91
N PRO A 95 8.52 4.94 2.91
CA PRO A 95 8.98 3.93 3.86
C PRO A 95 7.96 3.67 4.97
N LEU A 96 6.76 3.20 4.61
CA LEU A 96 5.70 2.88 5.58
C LEU A 96 5.87 1.47 6.17
N GLY A 97 6.30 0.51 5.35
CA GLY A 97 6.48 -0.90 5.74
C GLY A 97 5.20 -1.59 6.22
N ARG A 98 4.03 -0.99 5.96
CA ARG A 98 2.71 -1.53 6.30
C ARG A 98 1.62 -0.82 5.52
N ILE A 99 0.50 -1.51 5.32
CA ILE A 99 -0.76 -0.92 4.91
C ILE A 99 -1.44 -0.28 6.14
N SER A 100 -1.63 1.03 6.07
CA SER A 100 -2.30 1.81 7.11
C SER A 100 -2.99 3.00 6.45
N LEU A 101 -4.33 3.07 6.60
CA LEU A 101 -5.10 4.17 6.04
C LEU A 101 -4.62 5.54 6.57
N PRO A 102 -4.38 5.75 7.88
CA PRO A 102 -3.86 7.02 8.39
C PRO A 102 -2.54 7.45 7.73
N LEU A 103 -1.56 6.55 7.67
CA LEU A 103 -0.24 6.87 7.11
C LEU A 103 -0.32 7.18 5.61
N ILE A 104 -1.10 6.41 4.86
CA ILE A 104 -1.24 6.62 3.43
C ILE A 104 -2.01 7.92 3.13
N ARG A 105 -2.99 8.28 3.97
CA ARG A 105 -3.69 9.58 3.86
C ARG A 105 -2.75 10.75 4.10
N GLU A 106 -1.86 10.67 5.09
CA GLU A 106 -0.84 11.69 5.33
C GLU A 106 0.06 11.88 4.09
N GLU A 107 0.42 10.79 3.43
CA GLU A 107 1.22 10.85 2.20
C GLU A 107 0.44 11.45 1.02
N ILE A 108 -0.81 11.02 0.78
CA ILE A 108 -1.66 11.56 -0.29
C ILE A 108 -1.87 13.08 -0.12
N THR A 109 -2.08 13.55 1.11
CA THR A 109 -2.37 14.97 1.40
C THR A 109 -1.22 15.90 1.03
N LYS A 110 0.01 15.39 0.83
CA LYS A 110 1.13 16.19 0.33
C LYS A 110 1.01 16.57 -1.14
N TYR A 111 0.14 15.87 -1.88
CA TYR A 111 -0.02 16.01 -3.34
C TYR A 111 -1.41 16.52 -3.75
N LEU A 112 -2.32 16.75 -2.79
CA LEU A 112 -3.66 17.32 -2.99
C LEU A 112 -3.73 18.73 -2.41
#